data_AF-A0AAN7V7U6-F1
#
_entry.id   AF-A0AAN7V7U6-F1
#
_cell.length_a   1.000
_cell.length_b   1.000
_cell.length_c   1.000
_cell.angle_alpha   90.00
_cell.angle_beta   90.00
_cell.angle_gamma   90.00
#
_symmetry.space_group_name_H-M   'P 1'
#
loop_
_entity.id
_entity.type
_entity.pdbx_description
1 polymer ?
#
loop_
_entity_poly.entity_id
_entity_poly.type
_entity_poly.pdbx_seq_one_letter_code
_entity_poly.pdbx_strand_id
1 'polypeptide(L)'
;MGEAGEEKKRPCNARIEELAKPNKRLLLDLWQNYAHHFNEEKKEAIRLLLQEMFAMTPEETQKYFEEISEIMKRLAAREKLKKKLARKYHKKLREMERKRALSKFRSIFVRLLTYASKNPVPPLVSPRLRNMSDLILYQLCDLRGIIVPDRSDNDKQAQFLCNTADWISIAIEYIYYEIHVQKNKELEKIEDQIIAEKMLDKAKNKSKKKKM
;
A
#
# COMPACT_ATOMS: atom_id res chain seq x y z
N MET A 1 37.54 -59.40 -25.20
CA MET A 1 36.87 -59.46 -26.50
C MET A 1 35.75 -58.42 -26.46
N GLY A 2 36.02 -57.23 -26.98
CA GLY A 2 35.03 -56.15 -27.05
C GLY A 2 34.28 -56.28 -28.37
N GLU A 3 32.99 -56.57 -28.30
CA GLU A 3 32.12 -56.50 -29.47
C GLU A 3 31.96 -55.03 -29.86
N ALA A 4 32.42 -54.73 -31.08
CA ALA A 4 32.35 -53.43 -31.69
C ALA A 4 30.88 -53.06 -31.90
N GLY A 5 30.46 -51.92 -31.32
CA GLY A 5 29.15 -51.35 -31.56
C GLY A 5 28.98 -50.99 -33.03
N GLU A 6 27.98 -51.59 -33.68
CA GLU A 6 27.56 -51.23 -35.03
C GLU A 6 27.13 -49.75 -35.07
N GLU A 7 27.91 -48.90 -35.73
CA GLU A 7 27.48 -47.55 -36.10
C GLU A 7 26.34 -47.65 -37.11
N LYS A 8 25.10 -47.50 -36.62
CA LYS A 8 23.91 -47.40 -37.46
C LYS A 8 24.07 -46.22 -38.42
N LYS A 9 24.26 -46.53 -39.71
CA LYS A 9 24.28 -45.54 -40.80
C LYS A 9 23.05 -44.64 -40.69
N ARG A 10 23.25 -43.32 -40.60
CA ARG A 10 22.16 -42.35 -40.59
C ARG A 10 21.36 -42.54 -41.89
N PRO A 11 20.04 -42.75 -41.84
CA PRO A 11 19.24 -42.88 -43.04
C PRO A 11 19.39 -41.59 -43.88
N CYS A 12 19.55 -41.73 -45.20
CA CYS A 12 19.78 -40.61 -46.12
C CYS A 12 18.69 -39.52 -46.07
N ASN A 13 17.56 -39.79 -45.40
CA ASN A 13 16.40 -38.89 -45.26
C ASN A 13 16.17 -38.39 -43.83
N ALA A 14 17.10 -38.57 -42.88
CA ALA A 14 16.90 -38.18 -41.47
C ALA A 14 16.44 -36.72 -41.29
N ARG A 15 16.95 -35.80 -42.13
CA ARG A 15 16.54 -34.39 -42.14
C ARG A 15 15.08 -34.19 -42.57
N ILE A 16 14.61 -34.98 -43.53
CA ILE A 16 13.22 -34.93 -44.00
C ILE A 16 12.30 -35.47 -42.90
N GLU A 17 12.69 -36.54 -42.22
CA GLU A 17 11.95 -37.08 -41.08
C GLU A 17 11.90 -36.12 -39.89
N GLU A 18 12.97 -35.38 -39.62
CA GLU A 18 13.00 -34.34 -38.58
C GLU A 18 12.10 -33.15 -38.94
N LEU A 19 12.10 -32.71 -40.21
CA LEU A 19 11.23 -31.63 -40.69
C LEU A 19 9.75 -32.06 -40.80
N ALA A 20 9.49 -33.36 -40.98
CA ALA A 20 8.15 -33.92 -41.01
C ALA A 20 7.51 -34.02 -39.61
N LYS A 21 8.30 -33.91 -38.53
CA LYS A 21 7.75 -33.89 -37.16
C LYS A 21 7.00 -32.56 -36.94
N PRO A 22 5.70 -32.60 -36.63
CA PRO A 22 4.94 -31.39 -36.38
C PRO A 22 5.46 -30.69 -35.13
N ASN A 23 5.52 -29.36 -35.18
CA ASN A 23 5.96 -28.56 -34.03
C ASN A 23 4.94 -28.68 -32.89
N LYS A 24 5.41 -29.00 -31.67
CA LYS A 24 4.58 -29.26 -30.49
C LYS A 24 3.55 -28.15 -30.22
N ARG A 25 3.94 -26.88 -30.39
CA ARG A 25 3.04 -25.73 -30.15
C ARG A 25 1.93 -25.63 -31.19
N LEU A 26 2.27 -25.85 -32.47
CA LEU A 26 1.31 -25.79 -33.56
C LEU A 26 0.29 -26.93 -33.48
N LEU A 27 0.71 -28.12 -33.06
CA LEU A 27 -0.20 -29.24 -32.87
C LEU A 27 -1.15 -29.01 -31.69
N LEU A 28 -0.65 -28.42 -30.59
CA LEU A 28 -1.46 -28.11 -29.42
C LEU A 28 -2.51 -27.02 -29.73
N ASP A 29 -2.12 -26.01 -30.51
CA ASP A 29 -3.02 -24.95 -30.98
C ASP A 29 -4.10 -25.51 -31.95
N LEU A 30 -3.69 -26.42 -32.85
CA LEU A 30 -4.60 -27.12 -33.76
C LEU A 30 -5.63 -27.97 -33.00
N TRP A 31 -5.21 -28.63 -31.93
CA TRP A 31 -6.11 -29.39 -31.06
C TRP A 31 -7.06 -28.49 -30.26
N GLN A 32 -6.57 -27.37 -29.70
CA GLN A 32 -7.41 -26.47 -28.91
C GLN A 32 -8.45 -25.72 -29.74
N ASN A 33 -8.06 -25.25 -30.93
CA ASN A 33 -8.90 -24.34 -31.72
C ASN A 33 -9.67 -25.05 -32.84
N TYR A 34 -9.13 -26.14 -33.39
CA TYR A 34 -9.66 -26.75 -34.63
C TYR A 34 -10.02 -28.23 -34.48
N ALA A 35 -9.94 -28.82 -33.27
CA ALA A 35 -10.25 -30.24 -33.07
C ALA A 35 -11.65 -30.61 -33.57
N HIS A 36 -12.66 -29.77 -33.38
CA HIS A 36 -14.04 -30.06 -33.73
C HIS A 36 -14.27 -30.32 -35.23
N HIS A 37 -13.41 -29.80 -36.11
CA HIS A 37 -13.52 -29.93 -37.56
C HIS A 37 -13.02 -31.28 -38.12
N PHE A 38 -12.35 -32.11 -37.30
CA PHE A 38 -11.81 -33.40 -37.74
C PHE A 38 -12.75 -34.58 -37.43
N ASN A 39 -12.65 -35.63 -38.24
CA ASN A 39 -13.28 -36.94 -37.98
C ASN A 39 -12.74 -37.55 -36.67
N GLU A 40 -13.52 -38.41 -36.03
CA GLU A 40 -13.16 -39.02 -34.73
C GLU A 40 -11.82 -39.76 -34.77
N GLU A 41 -11.55 -40.54 -35.81
CA GLU A 41 -10.28 -41.25 -36.00
C GLU A 41 -9.06 -40.30 -36.01
N LYS A 42 -9.20 -39.13 -36.65
CA LYS A 42 -8.12 -38.13 -36.71
C LYS A 42 -7.96 -37.39 -35.38
N LYS A 43 -9.06 -37.19 -34.64
CA LYS A 43 -9.00 -36.62 -33.29
C LYS A 43 -8.23 -37.55 -32.34
N GLU A 44 -8.51 -38.84 -32.39
CA GLU A 44 -7.79 -39.82 -31.57
C GLU A 44 -6.31 -39.90 -31.93
N ALA A 45 -5.96 -39.88 -33.22
CA ALA A 45 -4.57 -39.84 -33.66
C ALA A 45 -3.83 -38.59 -33.16
N ILE A 46 -4.43 -37.40 -33.27
CA ILE A 46 -3.83 -36.14 -32.78
C ILE A 46 -3.71 -36.18 -31.25
N ARG A 47 -4.70 -36.73 -30.55
CA ARG A 47 -4.68 -36.88 -29.09
C ARG A 47 -3.56 -37.78 -28.62
N LEU A 48 -3.37 -38.95 -29.23
CA LEU A 48 -2.30 -39.89 -28.91
C LEU A 48 -0.92 -39.26 -29.20
N LEU A 49 -0.78 -38.58 -30.32
CA LEU A 49 0.48 -37.92 -30.71
C LEU A 49 0.81 -36.74 -29.77
N LEU A 50 -0.20 -35.99 -29.31
CA LEU A 50 -0.04 -35.00 -28.23
C LEU A 50 0.36 -35.66 -26.92
N GLN A 51 -0.27 -36.77 -26.55
CA GLN A 51 0.07 -37.51 -25.33
C GLN A 51 1.52 -38.00 -25.38
N GLU A 52 2.00 -38.55 -26.49
CA GLU A 52 3.39 -38.97 -26.65
C GLU A 52 4.36 -37.78 -26.62
N MET A 53 4.02 -36.66 -27.26
CA MET A 53 4.91 -35.49 -27.32
C MET A 53 5.00 -34.70 -26.01
N PHE A 54 3.97 -34.77 -25.18
CA PHE A 54 3.89 -34.13 -23.86
C PHE A 54 4.02 -35.12 -22.70
N ALA A 55 4.20 -36.42 -22.98
CA ALA A 55 4.57 -37.41 -21.99
C ALA A 55 5.97 -37.07 -21.47
N MET A 56 6.00 -36.35 -20.35
CA MET A 56 7.21 -36.13 -19.58
C MET A 56 7.52 -37.41 -18.82
N THR A 57 8.79 -37.78 -18.76
CA THR A 57 9.21 -38.86 -17.86
C THR A 57 9.00 -38.44 -16.39
N PRO A 58 8.79 -39.38 -15.46
CA PRO A 58 8.62 -39.06 -14.05
C PRO A 58 9.79 -38.23 -13.48
N GLU A 59 11.01 -38.41 -13.99
CA GLU A 59 12.19 -37.62 -13.60
C GLU A 59 12.14 -36.16 -14.10
N GLU A 60 11.65 -35.93 -15.32
CA GLU A 60 11.51 -34.59 -15.89
C GLU A 60 10.37 -33.81 -15.22
N THR A 61 9.28 -34.50 -14.85
CA THR A 61 8.19 -33.87 -14.10
C THR A 61 8.63 -33.43 -12.71
N GLN A 62 9.42 -34.24 -12.00
CA GLN A 62 9.99 -33.87 -10.70
C GLN A 62 10.84 -32.61 -10.79
N LYS A 63 11.79 -32.55 -11.74
CA LYS A 63 12.63 -31.36 -11.96
C LYS A 63 11.80 -30.11 -12.27
N TYR A 64 10.79 -30.24 -13.12
CA TYR A 64 9.90 -29.13 -13.45
C TYR A 64 9.14 -28.59 -12.22
N PHE A 65 8.60 -29.47 -11.38
CA PHE A 65 7.91 -29.05 -10.17
C PHE A 65 8.85 -28.49 -9.10
N GLU A 66 10.09 -28.98 -9.02
CA GLU A 66 11.14 -28.41 -8.17
C GLU A 66 11.50 -26.99 -8.59
N GLU A 67 11.74 -26.75 -9.88
CA GLU A 67 12.03 -25.42 -10.43
C GLU A 67 10.88 -24.44 -10.17
N ILE A 68 9.63 -24.87 -10.39
CA ILE A 68 8.45 -24.06 -10.08
C ILE A 68 8.37 -23.75 -8.58
N SER A 69 8.60 -24.76 -7.73
CA SER A 69 8.60 -24.59 -6.27
C SER A 69 9.63 -23.57 -5.82
N GLU A 70 10.84 -23.61 -6.41
CA GLU A 70 11.87 -22.61 -6.16
C GLU A 70 11.47 -21.20 -6.61
N ILE A 71 10.91 -21.06 -7.81
CA ILE A 71 10.45 -19.77 -8.34
C ILE A 71 9.36 -19.20 -7.42
N MET A 72 8.39 -20.02 -7.01
CA MET A 72 7.34 -19.60 -6.08
C MET A 72 7.90 -19.18 -4.72
N LYS A 73 8.87 -19.93 -4.16
CA LYS A 73 9.55 -19.57 -2.91
C LYS A 73 10.28 -18.22 -3.02
N ARG A 74 10.98 -17.97 -4.13
CA ARG A 74 11.67 -16.70 -4.40
C ARG A 74 10.68 -15.53 -4.52
N LEU A 75 9.57 -15.72 -5.24
CA LEU A 75 8.51 -14.70 -5.35
C LEU A 75 7.88 -14.40 -3.98
N ALA A 76 7.53 -15.43 -3.21
CA ALA A 76 6.98 -15.27 -1.87
C ALA A 76 7.96 -14.56 -0.92
N ALA A 77 9.26 -14.86 -1.00
CA ALA A 77 10.30 -14.17 -0.24
C ALA A 77 10.38 -12.68 -0.62
N ARG A 78 10.33 -12.36 -1.93
CA ARG A 78 10.33 -10.98 -2.44
C ARG A 78 9.10 -10.21 -1.96
N GLU A 79 7.92 -10.82 -1.97
CA GLU A 79 6.71 -10.18 -1.43
C GLU A 79 6.81 -9.92 0.07
N LYS A 80 7.29 -10.88 0.86
CA LYS A 80 7.52 -10.70 2.30
C LYS A 80 8.49 -9.55 2.57
N LEU A 81 9.57 -9.44 1.80
CA LEU A 81 10.53 -8.35 1.89
C LEU A 81 9.88 -6.99 1.56
N LYS A 82 9.11 -6.91 0.47
CA LYS A 82 8.37 -5.70 0.07
C LYS A 82 7.42 -5.25 1.18
N LYS A 83 6.64 -6.16 1.77
CA LYS A 83 5.74 -5.87 2.90
C LYS A 83 6.53 -5.36 4.12
N LYS A 84 7.67 -5.97 4.45
CA LYS A 84 8.54 -5.55 5.56
C LYS A 84 9.14 -4.15 5.33
N LEU A 85 9.58 -3.86 4.11
CA LEU A 85 10.11 -2.56 3.71
C LEU A 85 9.03 -1.47 3.78
N ALA A 86 7.84 -1.74 3.26
CA ALA A 86 6.71 -0.81 3.35
C ALA A 86 6.37 -0.49 4.82
N ARG A 87 6.29 -1.50 5.69
CA ARG A 87 6.07 -1.30 7.14
C ARG A 87 7.17 -0.44 7.77
N LYS A 88 8.44 -0.70 7.45
CA LYS A 88 9.58 0.10 7.94
C LYS A 88 9.50 1.55 7.45
N TYR A 89 9.16 1.75 6.18
CA TYR A 89 8.99 3.07 5.58
C TYR A 89 7.89 3.87 6.29
N HIS A 90 6.68 3.29 6.42
CA HIS A 90 5.57 3.94 7.13
C HIS A 90 5.88 4.20 8.61
N LYS A 91 6.68 3.34 9.27
CA LYS A 91 7.14 3.60 10.63
C LYS A 91 8.04 4.83 10.68
N LYS A 92 9.06 4.90 9.81
CA LYS A 92 9.97 6.07 9.72
C LYS A 92 9.22 7.35 9.36
N LEU A 93 8.27 7.28 8.43
CA LEU A 93 7.45 8.42 8.04
C LEU A 93 6.66 8.97 9.23
N ARG A 94 5.97 8.09 9.97
CA ARG A 94 5.25 8.47 11.19
C ARG A 94 6.15 9.05 12.27
N GLU A 95 7.37 8.52 12.43
CA GLU A 95 8.35 9.08 13.36
C GLU A 95 8.79 10.50 12.97
N MET A 96 9.03 10.75 11.67
CA MET A 96 9.36 12.08 11.17
C MET A 96 8.19 13.06 11.35
N GLU A 97 6.97 12.64 11.03
CA GLU A 97 5.77 13.45 11.21
C GLU A 97 5.53 13.78 12.68
N ARG A 98 5.70 12.81 13.58
CA ARG A 98 5.65 13.04 15.04
C ARG A 98 6.69 14.07 15.50
N LYS A 99 7.93 13.98 15.02
CA LYS A 99 8.98 14.97 15.35
C LYS A 99 8.60 16.37 14.87
N ARG A 100 8.07 16.49 13.65
CA ARG A 100 7.60 17.78 13.10
C ARG A 100 6.43 18.34 13.92
N ALA A 101 5.45 17.51 14.25
CA ALA A 101 4.30 17.90 15.07
C ALA A 101 4.73 18.37 16.46
N LEU A 102 5.63 17.64 17.13
CA LEU A 102 6.19 18.03 18.43
C LEU A 102 6.97 19.36 18.35
N SER A 103 7.76 19.56 17.30
CA SER A 103 8.48 20.82 17.09
C SER A 103 7.52 22.02 16.93
N LYS A 104 6.46 21.85 16.13
CA LYS A 104 5.42 22.87 15.94
C LYS A 104 4.62 23.13 17.21
N PHE A 105 4.25 22.07 17.93
CA PHE A 105 3.58 22.22 19.23
C PHE A 105 4.48 22.97 20.22
N ARG A 106 5.76 22.63 20.31
CA ARG A 106 6.71 23.30 21.19
C ARG A 106 6.84 24.78 20.87
N SER A 107 6.93 25.17 19.60
CA SER A 107 7.05 26.59 19.23
C SER A 107 5.79 27.38 19.61
N ILE A 108 4.61 26.83 19.37
CA ILE A 108 3.33 27.44 19.75
C ILE A 108 3.23 27.54 21.28
N PHE A 109 3.57 26.46 21.98
CA PHE A 109 3.49 26.41 23.44
C PHE A 109 4.44 27.42 24.10
N VAL A 110 5.68 27.52 23.64
CA VAL A 110 6.64 28.54 24.14
C VAL A 110 6.10 29.95 23.90
N ARG A 111 5.51 30.22 22.74
CA ARG A 111 4.90 31.52 22.44
C ARG A 111 3.74 31.82 23.38
N LEU A 112 2.88 30.85 23.66
CA LEU A 112 1.76 30.99 24.59
C LEU A 112 2.24 31.22 26.02
N LEU A 113 3.24 30.46 26.50
CA LEU A 113 3.81 30.68 27.83
C LEU A 113 4.50 32.03 27.96
N THR A 114 5.20 32.48 26.92
CA THR A 114 5.81 33.81 26.90
C THR A 114 4.74 34.91 26.94
N TYR A 115 3.61 34.69 26.26
CA TYR A 115 2.45 35.57 26.33
C TYR A 115 1.82 35.59 27.73
N ALA A 116 1.63 34.42 28.34
CA ALA A 116 1.09 34.26 29.69
C ALA A 116 2.01 34.89 30.77
N SER A 117 3.33 34.80 30.58
CA SER A 117 4.29 35.45 31.48
C SER A 117 4.24 36.97 31.38
N LYS A 118 3.94 37.54 30.20
CA LYS A 118 3.80 38.99 30.00
C LYS A 118 2.43 39.51 30.44
N ASN A 119 1.40 38.67 30.39
CA ASN A 119 0.03 39.00 30.74
C ASN A 119 -0.46 38.00 31.78
N PRO A 120 -0.42 38.33 33.09
CA PRO A 120 -0.75 37.39 34.17
C PRO A 120 -2.26 37.14 34.31
N VAL A 121 -3.02 37.28 33.23
CA VAL A 121 -4.45 37.00 33.20
C VAL A 121 -4.63 35.51 32.90
N PRO A 122 -5.36 34.76 33.75
CA PRO A 122 -5.63 33.36 33.49
C PRO A 122 -6.39 33.21 32.17
N PRO A 123 -6.07 32.18 31.36
CA PRO A 123 -6.73 31.97 30.08
C PRO A 123 -8.24 31.80 30.28
N LEU A 124 -9.03 32.48 29.45
CA LEU A 124 -10.47 32.26 29.39
C LEU A 124 -10.74 30.99 28.58
N VAL A 125 -11.18 29.94 29.28
CA VAL A 125 -11.36 28.61 28.71
C VAL A 125 -12.85 28.32 28.58
N SER A 126 -13.31 27.99 27.36
CA SER A 126 -14.69 27.56 27.11
C SER A 126 -14.99 26.23 27.83
N PRO A 127 -16.26 25.89 28.14
CA PRO A 127 -16.60 24.62 28.80
C PRO A 127 -16.03 23.38 28.10
N ARG A 128 -15.97 23.40 26.76
CA ARG A 128 -15.36 22.33 25.95
C ARG A 128 -13.86 22.19 26.22
N LEU A 129 -13.15 23.31 26.25
CA LEU A 129 -11.72 23.34 26.51
C LEU A 129 -11.39 23.04 27.96
N ARG A 130 -12.34 23.28 28.88
CA ARG A 130 -12.22 22.92 30.28
C ARG A 130 -12.17 21.41 30.45
N ASN A 131 -13.07 20.66 29.80
CA ASN A 131 -13.00 19.20 29.78
C ASN A 131 -11.66 18.67 29.22
N MET A 132 -11.19 19.28 28.12
CA MET A 132 -9.87 18.93 27.55
C MET A 132 -8.74 19.23 28.51
N SER A 133 -8.79 20.37 29.18
CA SER A 133 -7.82 20.80 30.18
C SER A 133 -7.83 19.87 31.40
N ASP A 134 -8.99 19.42 31.88
CA ASP A 134 -9.08 18.48 32.99
C ASP A 134 -8.45 17.12 32.64
N LEU A 135 -8.65 16.64 31.41
CA LEU A 135 -7.96 15.44 30.90
C LEU A 135 -6.44 15.61 30.85
N ILE A 136 -5.97 16.79 30.41
CA ILE A 136 -4.54 17.11 30.37
C ILE A 136 -3.97 17.22 31.78
N LEU A 137 -4.69 17.87 32.70
CA LEU A 137 -4.32 18.03 34.09
C LEU A 137 -4.18 16.66 34.76
N TYR A 138 -5.15 15.78 34.55
CA TYR A 138 -5.08 14.39 35.03
C TYR A 138 -3.81 13.69 34.53
N GLN A 139 -3.49 13.79 33.24
CA GLN A 139 -2.27 13.20 32.68
C GLN A 139 -0.99 13.82 33.24
N LEU A 140 -0.96 15.13 33.45
CA LEU A 140 0.19 15.81 34.05
C LEU A 140 0.41 15.38 35.50
N CYS A 141 -0.67 15.25 36.27
CA CYS A 141 -0.65 14.78 37.65
C CYS A 141 -0.22 13.31 37.74
N ASP A 142 -0.73 12.44 36.87
CA ASP A 142 -0.35 11.02 36.79
C ASP A 142 1.14 10.85 36.45
N LEU A 143 1.65 11.62 35.48
CA LEU A 143 3.08 11.64 35.13
C LEU A 143 4.00 12.11 36.27
N ARG A 144 3.47 12.92 37.19
CA ARG A 144 4.22 13.48 38.32
C ARG A 144 3.96 12.75 39.63
N GLY A 145 3.00 11.83 39.69
CA GLY A 145 2.55 11.17 40.91
C GLY A 145 1.92 12.12 41.93
N ILE A 146 1.27 13.21 41.47
CA ILE A 146 0.64 14.22 42.32
C ILE A 146 -0.88 13.98 42.33
N ILE A 147 -1.53 14.23 43.46
CA ILE A 147 -3.00 14.21 43.55
C ILE A 147 -3.56 15.32 42.66
N VAL A 148 -4.61 15.03 41.89
CA VAL A 148 -5.23 16.02 41.01
C VAL A 148 -5.78 17.16 41.87
N PRO A 149 -5.28 18.39 41.71
CA PRO A 149 -5.75 19.52 42.51
C PRO A 149 -7.14 19.96 42.04
N ASP A 150 -7.93 20.52 42.96
CA ASP A 150 -9.16 21.19 42.58
C ASP A 150 -8.84 22.61 42.08
N ARG A 151 -9.63 23.11 41.12
CA ARG A 151 -9.42 24.44 40.53
C ARG A 151 -9.74 25.57 41.51
N SER A 152 -10.46 25.28 42.59
CA SER A 152 -10.73 26.21 43.68
C SER A 152 -9.61 26.28 44.72
N ASP A 153 -8.62 25.40 44.65
CA ASP A 153 -7.53 25.37 45.63
C ASP A 153 -6.61 26.59 45.47
N ASN A 154 -6.25 27.22 46.60
CA ASN A 154 -5.38 28.40 46.64
C ASN A 154 -3.88 28.06 46.59
N ASP A 155 -3.53 26.78 46.44
CA ASP A 155 -2.14 26.35 46.35
C ASP A 155 -1.50 26.85 45.05
N LYS A 156 -0.35 27.52 45.18
CA LYS A 156 0.40 28.06 44.03
C LYS A 156 0.78 26.97 43.02
N GLN A 157 1.07 25.76 43.52
CA GLN A 157 1.38 24.61 42.67
C GLN A 157 0.13 24.10 41.93
N ALA A 158 -1.01 24.01 42.62
CA ALA A 158 -2.30 23.67 42.03
C ALA A 158 -2.68 24.64 40.91
N GLN A 159 -2.60 25.95 41.19
CA GLN A 159 -2.88 27.00 40.22
C GLN A 159 -1.95 26.96 39.00
N PHE A 160 -0.66 26.68 39.23
CA PHE A 160 0.30 26.51 38.12
C PHE A 160 -0.06 25.33 37.24
N LEU A 161 -0.39 24.17 37.82
CA LEU A 161 -0.78 22.97 37.07
C LEU A 161 -2.09 23.20 36.28
N CYS A 162 -3.09 23.82 36.91
CA CYS A 162 -4.35 24.15 36.26
C CYS A 162 -4.13 25.14 35.09
N ASN A 163 -3.40 26.22 35.32
CA ASN A 163 -3.11 27.21 34.29
C ASN A 163 -2.30 26.62 33.13
N THR A 164 -1.32 25.76 33.42
CA THR A 164 -0.54 25.11 32.36
C THR A 164 -1.39 24.15 31.54
N ALA A 165 -2.27 23.37 32.17
CA ALA A 165 -3.23 22.51 31.47
C ALA A 165 -4.17 23.33 30.56
N ASP A 166 -4.66 24.47 31.05
CA ASP A 166 -5.51 25.38 30.27
C ASP A 166 -4.77 25.95 29.05
N TRP A 167 -3.51 26.38 29.21
CA TRP A 167 -2.69 26.86 28.09
C TRP A 167 -2.34 25.77 27.08
N ILE A 168 -2.13 24.53 27.53
CA ILE A 168 -1.93 23.37 26.64
C ILE A 168 -3.22 23.09 25.86
N SER A 169 -4.38 23.16 26.50
CA SER A 169 -5.69 22.96 25.86
C SER A 169 -5.90 23.96 24.73
N ILE A 170 -5.60 25.25 24.98
CA ILE A 170 -5.64 26.31 23.95
C ILE A 170 -4.64 26.03 22.82
N ALA A 171 -3.42 25.59 23.13
CA ALA A 171 -2.42 25.27 22.13
C ALA A 171 -2.88 24.15 21.18
N ILE A 172 -3.52 23.12 21.73
CA ILE A 172 -4.07 22.00 20.96
C ILE A 172 -5.23 22.48 20.08
N GLU A 173 -6.13 23.30 20.61
CA GLU A 173 -7.24 23.85 19.82
C GLU A 173 -6.75 24.71 18.67
N TYR A 174 -5.76 25.58 18.90
CA TYR A 174 -5.19 26.41 17.84
C TYR A 174 -4.61 25.56 16.71
N ILE A 175 -3.86 24.49 17.04
CA ILE A 175 -3.32 23.55 16.05
C ILE A 175 -4.46 22.83 15.31
N TYR A 176 -5.48 22.38 16.04
CA TYR A 176 -6.64 21.70 15.47
C TYR A 176 -7.38 22.59 14.47
N TYR A 177 -7.64 23.84 14.85
CA TYR A 177 -8.29 24.83 13.98
C TYR A 177 -7.44 25.12 12.73
N GLU A 178 -6.13 25.32 12.89
CA GLU A 178 -5.23 25.56 11.77
C GLU A 178 -5.26 24.40 10.76
N ILE A 179 -5.26 23.16 11.24
CA ILE A 179 -5.35 21.96 10.39
C ILE A 179 -6.70 21.90 9.66
N HIS A 180 -7.80 22.21 10.34
CA HIS A 180 -9.14 22.22 9.72
C HIS A 180 -9.25 23.27 8.63
N VAL A 181 -8.73 24.48 8.86
CA VAL A 181 -8.70 25.53 7.84
C VAL A 181 -7.88 25.10 6.62
N GLN A 182 -6.75 24.42 6.83
CA GLN A 182 -5.94 23.90 5.73
C GLN A 182 -6.70 22.83 4.93
N LYS A 183 -7.34 21.87 5.60
CA LYS A 183 -8.13 20.83 4.95
C LYS A 183 -9.31 21.37 4.17
N ASN A 184 -10.01 22.37 4.70
CA ASN A 184 -11.12 23.00 3.99
C ASN A 184 -10.65 23.64 2.68
N LYS A 185 -9.50 24.32 2.68
CA LYS A 185 -8.90 24.88 1.46
C LYS A 185 -8.46 23.81 0.46
N GLU A 186 -8.03 22.64 0.94
CA GLU A 186 -7.69 21.52 0.06
C GLU A 186 -8.95 20.91 -0.59
N LEU A 187 -10.03 20.79 0.18
CA LEU A 187 -11.32 20.33 -0.32
C LEU A 187 -11.91 21.27 -1.37
N GLU A 188 -11.89 22.58 -1.12
CA GLU A 188 -12.32 23.61 -2.09
C GLU A 188 -11.59 23.44 -3.44
N LYS A 189 -10.26 23.25 -3.42
CA LYS A 189 -9.48 23.04 -4.64
C LYS A 189 -9.86 21.76 -5.39
N ILE A 190 -10.17 20.69 -4.66
CA ILE A 190 -10.60 19.42 -5.25
C ILE A 190 -11.98 19.58 -5.90
N GLU A 191 -12.90 20.27 -5.23
CA GLU A 191 -14.22 20.58 -5.77
C GLU A 191 -14.13 21.42 -7.04
N ASP A 192 -13.27 22.45 -7.06
CA ASP A 192 -13.01 23.29 -8.22
C ASP A 192 -12.46 22.47 -9.41
N GLN A 193 -11.54 21.54 -9.15
CA GLN A 193 -10.99 20.65 -10.17
C GLN A 193 -12.07 19.73 -10.75
N ILE A 194 -12.91 19.14 -9.90
CA ILE A 194 -14.03 18.28 -10.33
C ILE A 194 -15.04 19.09 -11.17
N ILE A 195 -15.33 20.33 -10.79
CA ILE A 195 -16.20 21.21 -11.57
C ILE A 195 -15.57 21.51 -12.93
N ALA A 196 -14.28 21.83 -12.98
CA ALA A 196 -13.55 22.08 -14.23
C ALA A 196 -13.56 20.86 -15.17
N GLU A 197 -13.29 19.66 -14.64
CA GLU A 197 -13.35 18.40 -15.41
C GLU A 197 -14.76 18.15 -15.97
N LYS A 198 -15.80 18.32 -15.14
CA LYS A 198 -17.20 18.20 -15.58
C LYS A 198 -17.56 19.20 -16.69
N MET A 199 -17.03 20.43 -16.62
CA MET A 199 -17.24 21.44 -17.67
C MET A 199 -16.53 21.05 -18.97
N LEU A 200 -15.30 20.54 -18.89
CA LEU A 200 -14.54 20.05 -20.04
C LEU A 200 -15.22 18.86 -20.72
N ASP A 201 -15.75 17.92 -19.95
CA ASP A 201 -16.47 16.76 -20.49
C ASP A 201 -17.79 17.16 -21.15
N LYS A 202 -18.53 18.12 -20.56
CA LYS A 202 -19.71 18.72 -21.20
C LYS A 202 -19.36 19.41 -22.52
N ALA A 203 -18.22 20.10 -22.60
CA ALA A 203 -17.76 20.76 -23.82
C ALA A 203 -17.38 19.74 -24.92
N LYS A 204 -16.67 18.66 -24.56
CA LYS A 204 -16.33 17.56 -25.48
C LYS A 204 -17.58 16.84 -26.02
N ASN A 205 -18.60 16.65 -25.19
CA ASN A 205 -19.83 16.00 -25.61
C ASN A 205 -20.68 16.90 -26.52
N LYS A 206 -20.69 18.23 -26.29
CA LYS A 206 -21.32 19.19 -27.20
C LYS A 206 -20.63 19.27 -28.56
N SER A 207 -19.29 19.21 -28.60
CA SER A 207 -18.55 19.26 -29.88
C SER A 207 -18.70 17.98 -30.71
N LYS A 208 -18.81 16.80 -30.08
CA LYS A 208 -19.15 15.54 -30.77
C LYS A 208 -20.54 15.56 -31.39
N LYS A 209 -21.55 16.08 -30.68
CA LYS A 209 -22.93 16.21 -31.20
C LYS A 209 -23.08 17.19 -32.35
N LYS A 210 -22.14 18.13 -32.53
CA LYS A 210 -22.17 19.13 -33.60
C LYS A 210 -21.47 18.67 -34.89
N LYS A 211 -20.82 17.50 -34.86
CA LYS A 211 -20.09 16.89 -36.00
C LYS A 211 -20.79 15.67 -36.60
N MET A 212 -21.91 15.23 -36.02
CA MET A 212 -22.88 14.31 -36.64
C MET A 212 -24.02 15.12 -37.21
#